data_AF-A0A8J6CQY8-F1
#
_entry.id   AF-A0A8J6CQY8-F1
#
_cell.length_a   1.000
_cell.length_b   1.000
_cell.length_c   1.000
_cell.angle_alpha   90.00
_cell.angle_beta   90.00
_cell.angle_gamma   90.00
#
_symmetry.space_group_name_H-M   'P 1'
#
loop_
_entity.id
_entity.type
_entity.pdbx_description
1 polymer ?
#
loop_
_entity_poly.entity_id
_entity_poly.type
_entity_poly.pdbx_seq_one_letter_code
_entity_poly.pdbx_strand_id
1 'polypeptide(L)'
;MVHVVVVLFILVTQVSAYRPCPKCGKIKVPYPLSTDENCGDPRYRINCNNGALEFMSASGFYYKILSINPKANKLIIKPPLIQENTCYSSDLDQGGLMLDENLPFNISTRNTVMLFNCSDNILLSPLNCSSSSFCREFEEVGEGCGCKGTLCCHFLKDSSMTSHRIRARLGGCTAYTCVVDKQPDEPLESWNFGIELQWLPPF
;
A
#
# COMPACT_ATOMS: atom_id res chain seq x y z
N MET A 1 20.84 0.32 -66.62
CA MET A 1 19.84 0.96 -65.74
C MET A 1 19.57 0.01 -64.58
N VAL A 2 19.95 0.39 -63.36
CA VAL A 2 19.65 -0.38 -62.15
C VAL A 2 18.62 0.43 -61.36
N HIS A 3 17.40 -0.09 -61.23
CA HIS A 3 16.36 0.53 -60.42
C HIS A 3 16.56 0.11 -58.96
N VAL A 4 16.92 1.08 -58.11
CA VAL A 4 16.94 0.90 -56.66
C VAL A 4 15.51 1.09 -56.15
N VAL A 5 14.92 0.01 -55.63
CA VAL A 5 13.62 0.05 -54.94
C VAL A 5 13.89 0.24 -53.45
N VAL A 6 13.51 1.40 -52.93
CA VAL A 6 13.58 1.71 -51.50
C VAL A 6 12.28 1.27 -50.85
N VAL A 7 12.34 0.26 -49.99
CA VAL A 7 11.19 -0.22 -49.19
C VAL A 7 11.22 0.48 -47.84
N LEU A 8 10.25 1.37 -47.61
CA LEU A 8 10.05 2.07 -46.35
C LEU A 8 9.23 1.18 -45.40
N PHE A 9 9.89 0.57 -44.40
CA PHE A 9 9.19 -0.16 -43.34
C PHE A 9 8.59 0.83 -42.34
N ILE A 10 7.28 1.09 -42.47
CA ILE A 10 6.51 1.82 -41.46
C ILE A 10 6.27 0.86 -40.30
N LEU A 11 6.98 1.06 -39.18
CA LEU A 11 6.68 0.43 -37.90
C LEU A 11 5.35 0.99 -37.39
N VAL A 12 4.25 0.30 -37.68
CA VAL A 12 2.95 0.58 -37.09
C VAL A 12 2.99 0.10 -35.64
N THR A 13 3.29 0.99 -34.71
CA THR A 13 3.08 0.70 -33.28
C THR A 13 1.58 0.62 -33.06
N GLN A 14 1.07 -0.60 -32.85
CA GLN A 14 -0.31 -0.76 -32.38
C GLN A 14 -0.39 -0.20 -30.97
N VAL A 15 -0.85 1.05 -30.84
CA VAL A 15 -1.31 1.58 -29.56
C VAL A 15 -2.59 0.82 -29.23
N SER A 16 -2.45 -0.29 -28.50
CA SER A 16 -3.60 -1.00 -27.97
C SER A 16 -4.20 -0.12 -26.89
N ALA A 17 -5.21 0.66 -27.25
CA ALA A 17 -5.99 1.40 -26.28
C ALA A 17 -6.70 0.37 -25.39
N TYR A 18 -6.17 0.16 -24.18
CA TYR A 18 -6.77 -0.76 -23.23
C TYR A 18 -8.23 -0.37 -22.99
N ARG A 19 -9.11 -1.37 -23.05
CA ARG A 19 -10.54 -1.14 -22.81
C ARG A 19 -10.76 -0.73 -21.35
N PRO A 20 -11.66 0.22 -21.06
CA PRO A 20 -12.02 0.53 -19.68
C PRO A 20 -12.55 -0.71 -18.96
N CYS A 21 -12.15 -0.91 -17.71
CA CYS A 21 -12.69 -1.99 -16.90
C CYS A 21 -14.16 -1.78 -16.55
N PRO A 22 -14.94 -2.88 -16.43
CA PRO A 22 -16.30 -2.79 -15.92
C PRO A 22 -16.29 -2.24 -14.48
N LYS A 23 -17.46 -1.78 -14.01
CA LYS A 23 -17.59 -1.34 -12.63
C LYS A 23 -17.38 -2.52 -11.67
N CYS A 24 -16.69 -2.27 -10.57
CA CYS A 24 -16.68 -3.17 -9.42
C CYS A 24 -17.77 -2.74 -8.44
N GLY A 25 -18.89 -3.48 -8.42
CA GLY A 25 -20.08 -3.05 -7.68
C GLY A 25 -20.59 -1.70 -8.19
N LYS A 26 -20.54 -0.67 -7.34
CA LYS A 26 -20.92 0.72 -7.72
C LYS A 26 -19.73 1.57 -8.17
N ILE A 27 -18.50 1.08 -8.01
CA ILE A 27 -17.26 1.84 -8.24
C ILE A 27 -16.86 1.76 -9.70
N LYS A 28 -16.65 2.91 -10.34
CA LYS A 28 -16.00 2.98 -11.66
C LYS A 28 -14.50 2.75 -11.47
N VAL A 29 -13.92 1.82 -12.23
CA VAL A 29 -12.48 1.56 -12.22
C VAL A 29 -11.79 2.51 -13.20
N PRO A 30 -10.96 3.46 -12.75
CA PRO A 30 -10.27 4.38 -13.65
C PRO A 30 -9.04 3.74 -14.28
N TYR A 31 -8.79 4.03 -15.55
CA TYR A 31 -7.51 3.72 -16.20
C TYR A 31 -6.35 4.42 -15.46
N PRO A 32 -5.17 3.79 -15.27
CA PRO A 32 -4.72 2.51 -15.83
C PRO A 32 -5.15 1.25 -15.08
N LEU A 33 -5.84 1.37 -13.94
CA LEU A 33 -6.12 0.23 -13.06
C LEU A 33 -6.89 -0.87 -13.82
N SER A 34 -6.43 -2.10 -13.63
CA SER A 34 -6.96 -3.30 -14.30
C SER A 34 -7.58 -4.23 -13.28
N THR A 35 -8.78 -4.75 -13.57
CA THR A 35 -9.44 -5.79 -12.76
C THR A 35 -9.43 -7.16 -13.43
N ASP A 36 -8.99 -7.24 -14.69
CA ASP A 36 -8.94 -8.46 -15.50
C ASP A 36 -7.98 -8.26 -16.70
N GLU A 37 -7.50 -9.36 -17.30
CA GLU A 37 -6.55 -9.36 -18.42
C GLU A 37 -7.08 -8.61 -19.67
N ASN A 38 -8.39 -8.45 -19.78
CA ASN A 38 -9.04 -7.86 -20.97
C ASN A 38 -9.36 -6.36 -20.84
N CYS A 39 -9.02 -5.73 -19.71
CA CYS A 39 -9.31 -4.31 -19.46
C CYS A 39 -8.25 -3.64 -18.60
N GLY A 40 -8.08 -2.33 -18.75
CA GLY A 40 -6.99 -1.59 -18.08
C GLY A 40 -5.61 -2.10 -18.50
N ASP A 41 -4.55 -1.61 -17.86
CA ASP A 41 -3.18 -2.09 -18.09
C ASP A 41 -2.85 -3.19 -17.06
N PRO A 42 -2.47 -4.41 -17.47
CA PRO A 42 -2.19 -5.53 -16.57
C PRO A 42 -1.10 -5.25 -15.51
N ARG A 43 -0.23 -4.26 -15.74
CA ARG A 43 0.78 -3.83 -14.75
C ARG A 43 0.16 -3.12 -13.55
N TYR A 44 -1.06 -2.61 -13.68
CA TYR A 44 -1.80 -1.84 -12.67
C TYR A 44 -2.92 -2.66 -12.03
N ARG A 45 -2.66 -3.95 -11.81
CA ARG A 45 -3.67 -4.91 -11.38
C ARG A 45 -4.19 -4.60 -9.97
N ILE A 46 -5.51 -4.60 -9.87
CA ILE A 46 -6.30 -4.63 -8.64
C ILE A 46 -7.37 -5.71 -8.81
N ASN A 47 -8.04 -6.09 -7.74
CA ASN A 47 -9.04 -7.16 -7.76
C ASN A 47 -10.42 -6.59 -7.45
N CYS A 48 -11.44 -7.15 -8.09
CA CYS A 48 -12.83 -6.91 -7.73
C CYS A 48 -13.40 -8.19 -7.10
N ASN A 49 -13.74 -8.12 -5.82
CA ASN A 49 -14.28 -9.24 -5.06
C ASN A 49 -15.64 -8.83 -4.48
N ASN A 50 -16.73 -9.47 -4.94
CA ASN A 50 -18.10 -9.20 -4.48
C ASN A 50 -18.48 -7.71 -4.46
N GLY A 51 -18.00 -6.94 -5.45
CA GLY A 51 -18.26 -5.50 -5.58
C GLY A 51 -17.39 -4.59 -4.70
N ALA A 52 -16.41 -5.14 -3.99
CA ALA A 52 -15.35 -4.41 -3.31
C ALA A 52 -14.03 -4.50 -4.08
N LEU A 53 -13.28 -3.40 -4.13
CA LEU A 53 -11.95 -3.37 -4.72
C LEU A 53 -10.90 -3.78 -3.68
N GLU A 54 -9.91 -4.55 -4.12
CA GLU A 54 -8.82 -5.09 -3.31
C GLU A 54 -7.49 -4.91 -4.05
N PHE A 55 -6.41 -4.70 -3.31
CA PHE A 55 -5.04 -4.68 -3.80
C PHE A 55 -4.33 -5.93 -3.28
N MET A 56 -3.80 -6.75 -4.18
CA MET A 56 -3.03 -7.93 -3.79
C MET A 56 -1.57 -7.54 -3.59
N SER A 57 -1.05 -7.77 -2.39
CA SER A 57 0.38 -7.66 -2.12
C SER A 57 1.16 -8.77 -2.83
N ALA A 58 2.44 -8.53 -3.13
CA ALA A 58 3.33 -9.54 -3.69
C ALA A 58 3.46 -10.80 -2.83
N SER A 59 3.17 -10.71 -1.52
CA SER A 59 3.12 -11.84 -0.60
C SER A 59 1.79 -12.63 -0.65
N GLY A 60 0.81 -12.17 -1.43
CA GLY A 60 -0.49 -12.82 -1.64
C GLY A 60 -1.61 -12.34 -0.71
N PHE A 61 -1.34 -11.41 0.22
CA PHE A 61 -2.39 -10.83 1.07
C PHE A 61 -3.23 -9.79 0.32
N TYR A 62 -4.55 -9.83 0.49
CA TYR A 62 -5.48 -8.88 -0.13
C TYR A 62 -5.88 -7.76 0.82
N TYR A 63 -5.54 -6.52 0.47
CA TYR A 63 -5.92 -5.33 1.21
C TYR A 63 -7.11 -4.65 0.54
N LYS A 64 -8.18 -4.38 1.30
CA LYS A 64 -9.33 -3.64 0.78
C LYS A 64 -8.91 -2.23 0.34
N ILE A 65 -9.26 -1.82 -0.87
CA ILE A 65 -9.09 -0.45 -1.35
C ILE A 65 -10.22 0.41 -0.76
N LEU A 66 -9.84 1.45 -0.01
CA LEU A 66 -10.75 2.41 0.62
C LEU A 66 -11.11 3.54 -0.34
N SER A 67 -10.13 4.05 -1.09
CA SER A 67 -10.34 5.15 -2.03
C SER A 67 -9.32 5.12 -3.17
N ILE A 68 -9.69 5.75 -4.29
CA ILE A 68 -8.85 5.89 -5.49
C ILE A 68 -8.93 7.34 -5.95
N ASN A 69 -7.78 7.98 -6.12
CA ASN A 69 -7.62 9.29 -6.73
C ASN A 69 -6.81 9.15 -8.03
N PRO A 70 -7.48 8.99 -9.18
CA PRO A 70 -6.79 8.79 -10.45
C PRO A 70 -6.05 10.04 -10.93
N LYS A 71 -6.47 11.24 -10.53
CA LYS A 71 -5.78 12.50 -10.90
C LYS A 71 -4.41 12.60 -10.26
N ALA A 72 -4.26 12.07 -9.05
CA ALA A 72 -3.01 12.05 -8.31
C ALA A 72 -2.25 10.74 -8.44
N ASN A 73 -2.76 9.78 -9.23
CA ASN A 73 -2.24 8.41 -9.34
C ASN A 73 -2.05 7.72 -7.98
N LYS A 74 -3.08 7.82 -7.12
CA LYS A 74 -3.03 7.33 -5.74
C LYS A 74 -4.23 6.48 -5.38
N LEU A 75 -4.02 5.52 -4.50
CA LEU A 75 -5.08 4.77 -3.83
C LEU A 75 -4.73 4.60 -2.36
N ILE A 76 -5.75 4.41 -1.53
CA ILE A 76 -5.57 4.13 -0.11
C ILE A 76 -6.10 2.73 0.15
N ILE A 77 -5.26 1.84 0.67
CA ILE A 77 -5.66 0.52 1.14
C ILE A 77 -5.87 0.54 2.65
N LYS A 78 -6.77 -0.33 3.14
CA LYS A 78 -6.97 -0.54 4.56
C LYS A 78 -5.74 -1.24 5.16
N PRO A 79 -5.19 -0.78 6.30
CA PRO A 79 -4.16 -1.53 7.03
C PRO A 79 -4.66 -2.93 7.44
N PRO A 80 -3.75 -3.89 7.71
CA PRO A 80 -4.15 -5.18 8.25
C PRO A 80 -4.82 -4.99 9.62
N LEU A 81 -5.74 -5.88 9.96
CA LEU A 81 -6.37 -5.84 11.29
C LEU A 81 -5.37 -6.31 12.34
N ILE A 82 -5.36 -5.68 13.50
CA ILE A 82 -4.59 -6.14 14.65
C ILE A 82 -5.52 -6.99 15.52
N GLN A 83 -5.09 -8.22 15.80
CA GLN A 83 -5.87 -9.14 16.63
C GLN A 83 -5.81 -8.69 18.11
N GLU A 84 -6.98 -8.45 18.70
CA GLU A 84 -7.16 -7.82 20.01
C GLU A 84 -6.38 -8.50 21.16
N ASN A 85 -6.12 -9.81 21.08
CA ASN A 85 -5.51 -10.58 22.18
C ASN A 85 -4.05 -10.97 21.95
N THR A 86 -3.49 -10.73 20.75
CA THR A 86 -2.15 -11.20 20.39
C THR A 86 -1.23 -10.08 19.91
N CYS A 87 -1.78 -8.90 19.59
CA CYS A 87 -1.03 -7.83 18.93
C CYS A 87 -0.33 -8.32 17.64
N TYR A 88 -1.01 -9.20 16.90
CA TYR A 88 -0.55 -9.73 15.61
C TYR A 88 -1.39 -9.12 14.50
N SER A 89 -0.73 -8.59 13.47
CA SER A 89 -1.45 -8.16 12.28
C SER A 89 -1.93 -9.36 11.47
N SER A 90 -3.06 -9.21 10.79
CA SER A 90 -3.66 -10.28 9.98
C SER A 90 -2.79 -10.76 8.82
N ASP A 91 -1.76 -9.99 8.46
CA ASP A 91 -0.80 -10.27 7.40
C ASP A 91 0.59 -10.67 7.92
N LEU A 92 0.71 -10.96 9.22
CA LEU A 92 1.99 -11.32 9.86
C LEU A 92 2.66 -12.53 9.20
N ASP A 93 1.87 -13.56 8.87
CA ASP A 93 2.36 -14.77 8.21
C ASP A 93 2.90 -14.51 6.79
N GLN A 94 2.49 -13.38 6.19
CA GLN A 94 2.93 -12.92 4.87
C GLN A 94 4.10 -11.92 4.95
N GLY A 95 4.54 -11.56 6.15
CA GLY A 95 5.65 -10.63 6.36
C GLY A 95 5.25 -9.15 6.35
N GLY A 96 3.96 -8.84 6.37
CA GLY A 96 3.40 -7.50 6.15
C GLY A 96 3.22 -7.13 4.67
N LEU A 97 2.90 -5.87 4.40
CA LEU A 97 2.74 -5.37 3.03
C LEU A 97 4.05 -5.43 2.23
N MET A 98 4.00 -6.12 1.10
CA MET A 98 5.06 -6.16 0.10
C MET A 98 4.52 -5.77 -1.29
N LEU A 99 5.18 -4.86 -1.99
CA LEU A 99 4.89 -4.50 -3.38
C LEU A 99 5.90 -5.19 -4.30
N ASP A 100 5.46 -5.54 -5.51
CA ASP A 100 6.37 -6.02 -6.55
C ASP A 100 7.16 -4.83 -7.11
N GLU A 101 8.49 -4.86 -6.97
CA GLU A 101 9.38 -3.77 -7.39
C GLU A 101 9.42 -3.59 -8.94
N ASN A 102 8.90 -4.57 -9.70
CA ASN A 102 8.78 -4.47 -11.16
C ASN A 102 7.46 -3.83 -11.60
N LEU A 103 6.51 -3.65 -10.67
CA LEU A 103 5.22 -3.03 -10.93
C LEU A 103 5.26 -1.53 -10.60
N PRO A 104 4.35 -0.72 -11.17
CA PRO A 104 4.45 0.73 -11.12
C PRO A 104 4.04 1.33 -9.77
N PHE A 105 3.83 0.53 -8.72
CA PHE A 105 3.35 0.97 -7.41
C PHE A 105 4.48 1.16 -6.40
N ASN A 106 4.38 2.22 -5.61
CA ASN A 106 5.16 2.37 -4.39
C ASN A 106 4.30 2.95 -3.24
N ILE A 107 4.77 2.76 -2.01
CA ILE A 107 4.19 3.34 -0.80
C ILE A 107 4.60 4.81 -0.76
N SER A 108 3.62 5.71 -0.68
CA SER A 108 3.88 7.15 -0.70
C SER A 108 4.57 7.63 0.59
N THR A 109 5.16 8.82 0.53
CA THR A 109 5.86 9.45 1.66
C THR A 109 4.91 10.05 2.70
N ARG A 110 3.59 10.01 2.48
CA ARG A 110 2.56 10.56 3.37
C ARG A 110 2.14 9.59 4.46
N ASN A 111 2.70 8.38 4.45
CA ASN A 111 2.33 7.32 5.37
C ASN A 111 3.13 7.43 6.68
N THR A 112 2.42 7.55 7.80
CA THR A 112 2.99 7.38 9.14
C THR A 112 2.68 5.97 9.61
N VAL A 113 3.71 5.13 9.68
CA VAL A 113 3.59 3.73 10.06
C VAL A 113 3.89 3.59 11.54
N MET A 114 3.00 2.92 12.26
CA MET A 114 3.14 2.55 13.66
C MET A 114 3.39 1.05 13.75
N LEU A 115 4.43 0.66 14.47
CA LEU A 115 4.87 -0.72 14.68
C LEU A 115 4.65 -1.11 16.13
N PHE A 116 4.19 -2.33 16.37
CA PHE A 116 3.82 -2.80 17.70
C PHE A 116 4.43 -4.16 18.03
N ASN A 117 4.52 -4.46 19.32
CA ASN A 117 5.11 -5.69 19.85
C ASN A 117 6.46 -5.99 19.21
N CYS A 118 7.33 -4.97 19.26
CA CYS A 118 8.65 -5.01 18.68
C CYS A 118 9.66 -5.66 19.64
N SER A 119 10.66 -6.33 19.07
CA SER A 119 11.90 -6.67 19.76
C SER A 119 12.87 -5.50 19.76
N ASP A 120 13.80 -5.49 20.72
CA ASP A 120 14.83 -4.44 20.85
C ASP A 120 15.75 -4.32 19.64
N ASN A 121 15.80 -5.34 18.77
CA ASN A 121 16.56 -5.30 17.52
C ASN A 121 16.14 -4.15 16.59
N ILE A 122 14.92 -3.62 16.74
CA ILE A 122 14.42 -2.52 15.92
C ILE A 122 15.03 -1.16 16.32
N LEU A 123 15.57 -1.04 17.53
CA LEU A 123 16.13 0.21 18.07
C LEU A 123 17.39 0.69 17.32
N LEU A 124 17.96 -0.15 16.46
CA LEU A 124 19.04 0.21 15.55
C LEU A 124 18.55 1.04 14.34
N SER A 125 17.23 1.13 14.14
CA SER A 125 16.62 1.94 13.08
C SER A 125 16.23 3.33 13.62
N PRO A 126 16.21 4.38 12.79
CA PRO A 126 15.84 5.74 13.21
C PRO A 126 14.32 5.86 13.39
N LEU A 127 13.77 5.16 14.38
CA LEU A 127 12.34 5.16 14.72
C LEU A 127 12.08 6.00 15.96
N ASN A 128 10.87 6.56 16.05
CA ASN A 128 10.42 7.21 17.26
C ASN A 128 9.64 6.23 18.15
N CYS A 129 10.33 5.70 19.18
CA CYS A 129 9.79 4.78 20.18
C CYS A 129 9.54 5.46 21.53
N SER A 130 9.49 6.80 21.58
CA SER A 130 9.32 7.54 22.84
C SER A 130 7.93 7.30 23.45
N SER A 131 7.75 7.70 24.71
CA SER A 131 6.42 7.68 25.36
C SER A 131 5.42 8.65 24.72
N SER A 132 5.86 9.59 23.89
CA SER A 132 5.04 10.56 23.15
C SER A 132 4.87 10.19 21.68
N SER A 133 5.16 8.94 21.32
CA SER A 133 5.06 8.45 19.95
C SER A 133 3.59 8.16 19.58
N PHE A 134 3.21 8.35 18.31
CA PHE A 134 1.83 8.11 17.86
C PHE A 134 1.33 6.69 18.11
N CYS A 135 2.24 5.70 18.17
CA CYS A 135 1.85 4.33 18.52
C CYS A 135 1.31 4.23 19.96
N ARG A 136 1.79 5.06 20.90
CA ARG A 136 1.26 5.11 22.27
C ARG A 136 -0.13 5.71 22.34
N GLU A 137 -0.44 6.69 21.49
CA GLU A 137 -1.80 7.22 21.36
C GLU A 137 -2.75 6.17 20.77
N PHE A 138 -2.31 5.43 19.74
CA PHE A 138 -3.12 4.36 19.16
C PHE A 138 -3.40 3.21 20.13
N GLU A 139 -2.44 2.88 21.01
CA GLU A 139 -2.62 1.85 22.03
C GLU A 139 -3.81 2.13 22.96
N GLU A 140 -4.26 3.37 23.10
CA GLU A 140 -5.38 3.74 23.97
C GLU A 140 -6.77 3.44 23.39
N VAL A 141 -6.86 2.98 22.14
CA VAL A 141 -8.15 2.78 21.44
C VAL A 141 -8.19 1.52 20.58
N GLY A 142 -9.41 1.04 20.33
CA GLY A 142 -9.69 0.02 19.33
C GLY A 142 -8.80 -1.22 19.45
N GLU A 143 -8.26 -1.65 18.32
CA GLU A 143 -7.36 -2.82 18.24
C GLU A 143 -5.96 -2.56 18.84
N GLY A 144 -5.58 -1.29 19.05
CA GLY A 144 -4.32 -0.91 19.66
C GLY A 144 -4.21 -1.32 21.14
N CYS A 145 -5.34 -1.44 21.84
CA CYS A 145 -5.38 -1.86 23.24
C CYS A 145 -4.67 -3.20 23.48
N GLY A 146 -4.72 -4.12 22.50
CA GLY A 146 -4.06 -5.42 22.57
C GLY A 146 -2.53 -5.36 22.57
N CYS A 147 -1.96 -4.22 22.22
CA CYS A 147 -0.52 -4.01 22.10
C CYS A 147 0.10 -3.25 23.30
N LYS A 148 -0.71 -2.79 24.24
CA LYS A 148 -0.27 -2.00 25.41
C LYS A 148 0.85 -2.69 26.19
N GLY A 149 1.82 -1.89 26.63
CA GLY A 149 2.94 -2.35 27.45
C GLY A 149 4.05 -3.06 26.67
N THR A 150 3.91 -3.22 25.35
CA THR A 150 4.98 -3.73 24.48
C THR A 150 5.83 -2.59 23.92
N LEU A 151 7.00 -2.89 23.35
CA LEU A 151 7.76 -1.88 22.60
C LEU A 151 6.99 -1.53 21.32
N CYS A 152 6.68 -0.25 21.17
CA CYS A 152 6.09 0.29 19.95
C CYS A 152 6.94 1.46 19.45
N CYS A 153 6.91 1.68 18.14
CA CYS A 153 7.57 2.81 17.50
C CYS A 153 6.74 3.33 16.34
N HIS A 154 6.96 4.57 15.90
CA HIS A 154 6.46 5.03 14.61
C HIS A 154 7.57 5.65 13.77
N PHE A 155 7.31 5.74 12.47
CA PHE A 155 8.16 6.47 11.53
C PHE A 155 7.33 7.02 10.36
N LEU A 156 7.81 8.11 9.79
CA LEU A 156 7.30 8.62 8.52
C LEU A 156 7.94 7.85 7.38
N LYS A 157 7.16 7.50 6.36
CA LYS A 157 7.59 6.70 5.21
C LYS A 157 8.37 7.52 4.17
N ASP A 158 9.27 8.39 4.60
CA ASP A 158 10.04 9.29 3.74
C ASP A 158 11.25 8.62 3.05
N SER A 159 11.73 7.49 3.59
CA SER A 159 12.87 6.76 3.04
C SER A 159 12.51 5.98 1.76
N SER A 160 13.30 6.22 0.71
CA SER A 160 13.23 5.45 -0.54
C SER A 160 13.55 3.96 -0.36
N MET A 161 14.36 3.59 0.63
CA MET A 161 14.80 2.20 0.86
C MET A 161 13.67 1.25 1.33
N THR A 162 12.53 1.79 1.74
CA THR A 162 11.38 1.02 2.20
C THR A 162 10.16 1.23 1.32
N SER A 163 10.29 1.92 0.17
CA SER A 163 9.16 2.29 -0.71
C SER A 163 8.26 1.14 -1.16
N HIS A 164 8.72 -0.11 -1.09
CA HIS A 164 7.94 -1.29 -1.50
C HIS A 164 7.54 -2.21 -0.34
N ARG A 165 7.78 -1.84 0.93
CA ARG A 165 7.46 -2.74 2.05
C ARG A 165 7.16 -2.06 3.37
N ILE A 166 6.20 -2.63 4.11
CA ILE A 166 6.04 -2.46 5.55
C ILE A 166 6.16 -3.86 6.16
N ARG A 167 7.10 -4.03 7.09
CA ARG A 167 7.46 -5.35 7.59
C ARG A 167 6.74 -5.67 8.89
N ALA A 168 6.12 -6.84 8.93
CA ALA A 168 5.70 -7.51 10.16
C ALA A 168 6.38 -8.89 10.20
N ARG A 169 7.02 -9.25 11.31
CA ARG A 169 7.65 -10.58 11.46
C ARG A 169 7.92 -10.89 12.92
N LEU A 170 7.96 -12.19 13.25
CA LEU A 170 8.50 -12.66 14.51
C LEU A 170 9.98 -12.26 14.65
N GLY A 171 10.39 -11.82 15.85
CA GLY A 171 11.73 -11.27 16.10
C GLY A 171 11.98 -9.88 15.49
N GLY A 172 10.95 -9.26 14.89
CA GLY A 172 10.90 -7.85 14.50
C GLY A 172 9.80 -7.15 15.28
N CYS A 173 8.77 -6.66 14.59
CA CYS A 173 7.50 -6.22 15.15
C CYS A 173 6.39 -7.10 14.57
N THR A 174 5.42 -7.52 15.39
CA THR A 174 4.40 -8.50 14.96
C THR A 174 3.11 -7.88 14.46
N ALA A 175 2.94 -6.58 14.63
CA ALA A 175 1.82 -5.84 14.08
C ALA A 175 2.25 -4.45 13.64
N TYR A 176 1.44 -3.88 12.76
CA TYR A 176 1.54 -2.49 12.38
C TYR A 176 0.18 -1.93 11.99
N THR A 177 0.06 -0.61 12.09
CA THR A 177 -1.02 0.14 11.45
C THR A 177 -0.43 1.37 10.76
N CYS A 178 -1.25 2.11 10.01
CA CYS A 178 -0.80 3.24 9.24
C CYS A 178 -1.86 4.33 9.17
N VAL A 179 -1.41 5.58 9.25
CA VAL A 179 -2.23 6.78 9.08
C VAL A 179 -1.62 7.61 7.95
N VAL A 180 -2.48 8.07 7.04
CA VAL A 180 -2.07 8.95 5.94
C VAL A 180 -2.13 10.40 6.40
N ASP A 181 -1.08 11.18 6.14
CA ASP A 181 -0.97 12.62 6.45
C ASP A 181 -1.04 13.00 7.93
N LYS A 182 -0.69 12.08 8.85
CA LYS A 182 -0.74 12.33 10.29
C LYS A 182 -0.03 13.64 10.67
N GLN A 183 -0.78 14.58 11.24
CA GLN A 183 -0.24 15.80 11.84
C GLN A 183 0.01 15.60 13.35
N PRO A 184 1.02 16.26 13.96
CA PRO A 184 1.35 16.06 15.37
C PRO A 184 0.18 16.26 16.33
N ASP A 185 -0.58 17.35 16.18
CA ASP A 185 -1.63 17.75 17.13
C ASP A 185 -3.05 17.31 16.73
N GLU A 186 -3.16 16.41 15.76
CA GLU A 186 -4.44 15.91 15.29
C GLU A 186 -5.03 14.88 16.27
N PRO A 187 -6.27 15.09 16.77
CA PRO A 187 -6.90 14.15 17.69
C PRO A 187 -7.15 12.81 17.01
N LEU A 188 -7.18 11.75 17.80
CA LEU A 188 -7.20 10.37 17.30
C LEU A 188 -8.42 10.11 16.39
N GLU A 189 -9.58 10.67 16.73
CA GLU A 189 -10.82 10.47 16.00
C GLU A 189 -10.80 11.03 14.57
N SER A 190 -9.88 11.96 14.29
CA SER A 190 -9.67 12.51 12.94
C SER A 190 -8.65 11.74 12.10
N TRP A 191 -7.93 10.79 12.69
CA TRP A 191 -6.86 10.08 11.98
C TRP A 191 -7.39 9.32 10.77
N ASN A 192 -6.76 9.57 9.62
CA ASN A 192 -7.06 8.90 8.37
C ASN A 192 -6.33 7.56 8.28
N PHE A 193 -6.88 6.52 8.91
CA PHE A 193 -6.33 5.17 8.86
C PHE A 193 -6.32 4.61 7.43
N GLY A 194 -5.14 4.27 6.94
CA GLY A 194 -4.91 3.93 5.55
C GLY A 194 -3.43 3.78 5.23
N ILE A 195 -3.13 3.02 4.18
CA ILE A 195 -1.82 3.00 3.54
C ILE A 195 -2.01 3.58 2.14
N GLU A 196 -1.46 4.76 1.89
CA GLU A 196 -1.48 5.41 0.58
C GLU A 196 -0.41 4.77 -0.33
N LEU A 197 -0.87 4.12 -1.39
CA LEU A 197 -0.02 3.71 -2.51
C LEU A 197 -0.15 4.75 -3.62
N GLN A 198 0.93 4.96 -4.35
CA GLN A 198 0.95 5.76 -5.56
C GLN A 198 1.52 4.94 -6.72
N TRP A 199 1.14 5.27 -7.94
CA TRP A 199 1.66 4.62 -9.14
C TRP A 199 2.24 5.61 -10.14
N LEU A 200 3.19 5.12 -10.93
CA LEU A 200 3.71 5.85 -12.08
C LEU A 200 2.66 5.89 -13.21
N PRO A 201 2.44 7.01 -13.90
CA PRO A 201 1.56 7.05 -15.06
C PRO A 201 1.97 6.02 -16.12
N PRO A 202 1.00 5.45 -16.85
CA PRO A 202 1.31 4.56 -17.98
C PRO A 202 2.01 5.35 -19.08
N PHE A 203 3.04 4.76 -19.68
CA PHE A 203 3.78 5.31 -20.83
C PHE A 203 3.13 4.90 -22.15
#